data_AF-A0A9D8MMU1-F1
#
_entry.id   AF-A0A9D8MMU1-F1
#
_cell.length_a   1.000
_cell.length_b   1.000
_cell.length_c   1.000
_cell.angle_alpha   90.00
_cell.angle_beta   90.00
_cell.angle_gamma   90.00
#
_symmetry.space_group_name_H-M   'P 1'
#
loop_
_entity.id
_entity.type
_entity.pdbx_description
1 polymer ?
#
loop_
_entity_poly.entity_id
_entity_poly.type
_entity_poly.pdbx_seq_one_letter_code
_entity_poly.pdbx_strand_id
1 'polypeptide(L)'
;DKTAPTKPTVSVSTTAMTNKSVTLTATFSSDSSKKQYSTDNATWKTYSKALTVKANATYYFRGIDAAGNISKVVSQKVSNICPKGDFTNDTLAAAGEKKALKLSSAQKITGWVGLGDPKDFIKLEVQKKGKVSLDMNAKTASAQKGGEVKLSLLNSAGKAVALSALDSDTLATKAKVTAGIYYLGVACANVKKYSTSYTVTAGMLAS
;
A
#
# COMPACT_ATOMS: atom_id res chain seq x y z
N ASP A 1 -3.72 42.93 -20.68
CA ASP A 1 -4.06 42.39 -19.35
C ASP A 1 -2.85 41.63 -18.81
N LYS A 2 -2.50 41.82 -17.53
CA LYS A 2 -1.39 41.14 -16.83
C LYS A 2 -1.86 40.38 -15.59
N THR A 3 -3.17 40.35 -15.34
CA THR A 3 -3.72 39.74 -14.13
C THR A 3 -3.95 38.26 -14.39
N ALA A 4 -3.21 37.40 -13.68
CA ALA A 4 -3.43 35.97 -13.77
C ALA A 4 -4.81 35.57 -13.23
N PRO A 5 -5.45 34.52 -13.79
CA PRO A 5 -6.66 33.95 -13.21
C PRO A 5 -6.46 33.51 -11.76
N THR A 6 -7.55 33.53 -10.98
CA THR A 6 -7.56 32.90 -9.66
C THR A 6 -7.21 31.41 -9.77
N LYS A 7 -6.43 30.91 -8.80
CA LYS A 7 -6.03 29.49 -8.76
C LYS A 7 -7.25 28.56 -8.75
N PRO A 8 -7.17 27.38 -9.37
CA PRO A 8 -8.27 26.43 -9.33
C PRO A 8 -8.54 25.94 -7.91
N THR A 9 -9.76 25.49 -7.66
CA THR A 9 -10.13 24.68 -6.49
C THR A 9 -10.36 23.24 -6.93
N VAL A 10 -10.08 22.27 -6.06
CA VAL A 10 -10.21 20.85 -6.37
C VAL A 10 -10.96 20.16 -5.23
N SER A 11 -11.96 19.35 -5.58
CA SER A 11 -12.63 18.43 -4.66
C SER A 11 -12.37 16.98 -5.08
N VAL A 12 -12.37 16.08 -4.09
CA VAL A 12 -12.23 14.63 -4.29
C VAL A 12 -13.52 13.92 -3.88
N SER A 13 -13.90 12.88 -4.61
CA SER A 13 -15.15 12.14 -4.33
C SER A 13 -15.13 11.41 -2.98
N THR A 14 -13.95 11.08 -2.45
CA THR A 14 -13.77 10.50 -1.12
C THR A 14 -12.33 10.69 -0.64
N THR A 15 -12.16 10.87 0.66
CA THR A 15 -10.88 10.83 1.36
C THR A 15 -10.69 9.55 2.17
N ALA A 16 -11.74 8.73 2.34
CA ALA A 16 -11.67 7.44 2.99
C ALA A 16 -10.95 6.41 2.12
N MET A 17 -10.31 5.40 2.73
CA MET A 17 -9.68 4.30 2.02
C MET A 17 -10.69 3.63 1.07
N THR A 18 -10.26 3.36 -0.16
CA THR A 18 -11.12 2.81 -1.21
C THR A 18 -10.35 1.84 -2.12
N ASN A 19 -11.02 0.79 -2.57
CA ASN A 19 -10.58 -0.08 -3.66
C ASN A 19 -11.25 0.28 -5.00
N LYS A 20 -12.03 1.38 -5.02
CA LYS A 20 -12.66 1.98 -6.20
C LYS A 20 -11.84 3.19 -6.67
N SER A 21 -12.15 3.69 -7.86
CA SER A 21 -11.57 4.94 -8.35
C SER A 21 -12.00 6.15 -7.51
N VAL A 22 -11.15 7.16 -7.46
CA VAL A 22 -11.46 8.49 -6.91
C VAL A 22 -11.67 9.45 -8.07
N THR A 23 -12.63 10.36 -7.94
CA THR A 23 -12.90 11.40 -8.94
C THR A 23 -12.39 12.75 -8.42
N LEU A 24 -11.56 13.43 -9.21
CA LEU A 24 -11.09 14.79 -8.95
C LEU A 24 -11.87 15.78 -9.82
N THR A 25 -12.54 16.72 -9.17
CA THR A 25 -13.31 17.78 -9.83
C THR A 25 -12.62 19.11 -9.56
N ALA A 26 -12.16 19.77 -10.62
CA ALA A 26 -11.46 21.04 -10.56
C ALA A 26 -12.34 22.16 -11.12
N THR A 27 -12.48 23.23 -10.34
CA THR A 27 -13.21 24.44 -10.74
C THR A 27 -12.20 25.55 -10.99
N PHE A 28 -12.33 26.21 -12.14
CA PHE A 28 -11.44 27.26 -12.63
C PHE A 28 -12.17 28.59 -12.66
N SER A 29 -11.45 29.71 -12.53
CA SER A 29 -12.03 31.05 -12.73
C SER A 29 -12.68 31.16 -14.12
N SER A 30 -13.72 32.00 -14.24
CA SER A 30 -14.30 32.39 -15.52
C SER A 30 -13.26 32.99 -16.48
N ASP A 31 -12.21 33.60 -15.93
CA ASP A 31 -11.12 34.21 -16.71
C ASP A 31 -10.19 33.18 -17.36
N SER A 32 -10.29 31.90 -16.98
CA SER A 32 -9.47 30.83 -17.54
C SER A 32 -9.98 30.39 -18.92
N SER A 33 -9.29 30.82 -19.96
CA SER A 33 -9.52 30.39 -21.35
C SER A 33 -9.00 28.97 -21.62
N LYS A 34 -7.88 28.57 -21.02
CA LYS A 34 -7.37 27.20 -21.05
C LYS A 34 -7.33 26.64 -19.62
N LYS A 35 -7.88 25.44 -19.45
CA LYS A 35 -7.91 24.71 -18.18
C LYS A 35 -6.97 23.52 -18.33
N GLN A 36 -6.02 23.37 -17.41
CA GLN A 36 -4.99 22.33 -17.54
C GLN A 36 -4.79 21.56 -16.24
N TYR A 37 -4.35 20.31 -16.40
CA TYR A 37 -3.87 19.47 -15.32
C TYR A 37 -2.55 18.79 -15.68
N SER A 38 -1.83 18.32 -14.67
CA SER A 38 -0.56 17.60 -14.82
C SER A 38 -0.40 16.55 -13.71
N THR A 39 0.41 15.52 -13.96
CA THR A 39 0.78 14.48 -12.97
C THR A 39 2.24 14.57 -12.52
N ASP A 40 3.04 15.40 -13.18
CA ASP A 40 4.48 15.59 -12.96
C ASP A 40 4.86 17.07 -12.70
N ASN A 41 3.86 17.97 -12.71
CA ASN A 41 4.02 19.42 -12.66
C ASN A 41 4.87 20.02 -13.80
N ALA A 42 5.08 19.29 -14.89
CA ALA A 42 5.90 19.71 -16.03
C ALA A 42 5.13 19.58 -17.35
N THR A 43 4.49 18.43 -17.57
CA THR A 43 3.71 18.11 -18.76
C THR A 43 2.23 18.39 -18.50
N TRP A 44 1.66 19.35 -19.24
CA TRP A 44 0.29 19.84 -19.02
C TRP A 44 -0.68 19.33 -20.08
N LYS A 45 -1.82 18.80 -19.63
CA LYS A 45 -2.92 18.28 -20.45
C LYS A 45 -4.16 19.15 -20.28
N THR A 46 -4.99 19.24 -21.31
CA THR A 46 -6.27 19.96 -21.23
C THR A 46 -7.22 19.27 -20.24
N TYR A 47 -7.77 20.05 -19.32
CA TYR A 47 -8.84 19.62 -18.42
C TYR A 47 -10.20 19.96 -19.04
N SER A 48 -10.92 18.93 -19.51
CA SER A 48 -12.25 19.07 -20.11
C SER A 48 -13.37 18.50 -19.24
N LYS A 49 -13.04 17.60 -18.31
CA LYS A 49 -13.97 16.94 -17.38
C LYS A 49 -13.23 16.44 -16.13
N ALA A 50 -14.01 16.04 -15.12
CA ALA A 50 -13.49 15.41 -13.92
C ALA A 50 -12.58 14.21 -14.22
N LEU A 51 -11.49 14.09 -13.46
CA LEU A 51 -10.51 13.01 -13.64
C LEU A 51 -10.91 11.82 -12.78
N THR A 52 -11.07 10.65 -13.40
CA THR A 52 -11.27 9.40 -12.67
C THR A 52 -9.92 8.68 -12.54
N VAL A 53 -9.41 8.59 -11.31
CA VAL A 53 -8.08 8.05 -11.03
C VAL A 53 -8.16 6.73 -10.27
N LYS A 54 -7.27 5.81 -10.62
CA LYS A 54 -7.24 4.43 -10.08
C LYS A 54 -5.96 4.10 -9.31
N ALA A 55 -5.08 5.10 -9.13
CA ALA A 55 -3.81 4.96 -8.43
C ALA A 55 -3.52 6.22 -7.64
N ASN A 56 -2.75 6.07 -6.57
CA ASN A 56 -2.27 7.19 -5.76
C ASN A 56 -1.23 7.99 -6.53
N ALA A 57 -1.41 9.30 -6.59
CA ALA A 57 -0.51 10.24 -7.23
C ALA A 57 -0.80 11.67 -6.75
N THR A 58 0.08 12.60 -7.10
CA THR A 58 -0.20 14.04 -6.97
C THR A 58 -0.64 14.59 -8.31
N TYR A 59 -1.75 15.33 -8.31
CA TYR A 59 -2.30 15.99 -9.50
C TYR A 59 -2.17 17.49 -9.33
N TYR A 60 -1.78 18.17 -10.39
CA TYR A 60 -1.59 19.62 -10.42
C TYR A 60 -2.60 20.24 -11.36
N PHE A 61 -3.14 21.40 -11.03
CA PHE A 61 -4.12 22.11 -11.86
C PHE A 61 -3.75 23.59 -11.99
N ARG A 62 -3.94 24.15 -13.19
CA ARG A 62 -3.74 25.59 -13.47
C ARG A 62 -4.68 26.10 -14.55
N GLY A 63 -5.06 27.37 -14.46
CA GLY A 63 -5.77 28.11 -15.51
C GLY A 63 -4.83 29.03 -16.27
N ILE A 64 -5.12 29.28 -17.54
CA ILE A 64 -4.44 30.28 -18.37
C ILE A 64 -5.53 31.14 -19.01
N ASP A 65 -5.40 32.47 -18.91
CA ASP A 65 -6.33 33.41 -19.56
C ASP A 65 -6.07 33.55 -21.08
N ALA A 66 -6.85 34.41 -21.73
CA ALA A 66 -6.69 34.70 -23.16
C ALA A 66 -5.39 35.47 -23.48
N ALA A 67 -4.87 36.24 -22.52
CA ALA A 67 -3.61 37.00 -22.65
C ALA A 67 -2.36 36.14 -22.39
N GLY A 68 -2.54 34.89 -21.92
CA GLY A 68 -1.47 33.95 -21.60
C GLY A 68 -0.99 33.99 -20.15
N ASN A 69 -1.61 34.77 -19.26
CA ASN A 69 -1.24 34.77 -17.84
C ASN A 69 -1.67 33.47 -17.17
N ILE A 70 -0.78 32.89 -16.36
CA ILE A 70 -0.96 31.57 -15.73
C ILE A 70 -1.32 31.75 -14.26
N SER A 71 -2.38 31.08 -13.80
CA SER A 71 -2.77 31.05 -12.38
C SER A 71 -1.69 30.42 -11.51
N LYS A 72 -1.74 30.64 -10.18
CA LYS A 72 -1.01 29.76 -9.26
C LYS A 72 -1.46 28.31 -9.46
N VAL A 73 -0.52 27.37 -9.37
CA VAL A 73 -0.80 25.93 -9.45
C VAL A 73 -1.38 25.45 -8.12
N VAL A 74 -2.44 24.64 -8.17
CA VAL A 74 -2.93 23.88 -7.01
C VAL A 74 -2.51 22.41 -7.14
N SER A 75 -2.04 21.83 -6.04
CA SER A 75 -1.72 20.40 -5.94
C SER A 75 -2.79 19.67 -5.15
N GLN A 76 -3.21 18.50 -5.64
CA GLN A 76 -4.12 17.58 -4.98
C GLN A 76 -3.46 16.21 -4.91
N LYS A 77 -3.10 15.78 -3.70
CA LYS A 77 -2.59 14.43 -3.44
C LYS A 77 -3.76 13.46 -3.26
N VAL A 78 -3.69 12.31 -3.94
CA VAL A 78 -4.54 11.14 -3.71
C VAL A 78 -3.67 10.04 -3.14
N SER A 79 -4.03 9.57 -1.93
CA SER A 79 -3.26 8.55 -1.20
C SER A 79 -4.14 7.48 -0.54
N ASN A 80 -5.44 7.46 -0.86
CA ASN A 80 -6.44 6.59 -0.25
C ASN A 80 -6.92 5.47 -1.19
N ILE A 81 -6.34 5.33 -2.39
CA ILE A 81 -6.64 4.23 -3.29
C ILE A 81 -5.75 3.05 -2.95
N CYS A 82 -6.37 1.95 -2.55
CA CYS A 82 -5.71 0.67 -2.38
C CYS A 82 -5.29 0.14 -3.76
N PRO A 83 -4.07 -0.40 -3.92
CA PRO A 83 -3.73 -1.19 -5.08
C PRO A 83 -4.82 -2.26 -5.30
N LYS A 84 -5.12 -2.57 -6.56
CA LYS A 84 -5.83 -3.81 -6.87
C LYS A 84 -4.84 -4.97 -6.63
N GLY A 85 -4.61 -5.27 -5.35
CA GLY A 85 -3.71 -6.33 -4.89
C GLY A 85 -4.28 -7.72 -5.13
N ASP A 86 -3.39 -8.71 -5.09
CA ASP A 86 -3.61 -10.12 -5.29
C ASP A 86 -4.37 -10.73 -4.10
N PHE A 87 -5.71 -10.79 -4.16
CA PHE A 87 -6.56 -11.36 -3.11
C PHE A 87 -6.54 -12.91 -3.05
N THR A 88 -5.52 -13.57 -3.64
CA THR A 88 -5.55 -15.03 -3.84
C THR A 88 -4.91 -15.84 -2.72
N ASN A 89 -4.50 -15.20 -1.63
CA ASN A 89 -3.85 -15.84 -0.49
C ASN A 89 -4.36 -15.34 0.88
N ASP A 90 -5.59 -14.82 0.93
CA ASP A 90 -6.28 -14.36 2.14
C ASP A 90 -6.67 -15.47 3.11
N THR A 91 -6.54 -16.72 2.69
CA THR A 91 -6.85 -17.90 3.50
C THR A 91 -5.70 -18.90 3.46
N LEU A 92 -5.58 -19.71 4.53
CA LEU A 92 -4.61 -20.80 4.56
C LEU A 92 -4.85 -21.84 3.46
N ALA A 93 -6.11 -22.09 3.09
CA ALA A 93 -6.45 -23.02 2.02
C ALA A 93 -5.88 -22.53 0.69
N ALA A 94 -6.14 -21.27 0.33
CA ALA A 94 -5.65 -20.67 -0.90
C ALA A 94 -4.12 -20.59 -0.94
N ALA A 95 -3.47 -20.25 0.18
CA ALA A 95 -2.02 -20.30 0.31
C ALA A 95 -1.46 -21.74 0.24
N GLY A 96 -2.23 -22.73 0.71
CA GLY A 96 -1.87 -24.15 0.72
C GLY A 96 -1.75 -24.76 -0.68
N GLU A 97 -2.50 -24.23 -1.64
CA GLU A 97 -2.44 -24.60 -3.07
C GLU A 97 -1.21 -24.01 -3.77
N LYS A 98 -0.61 -22.96 -3.22
CA LYS A 98 0.59 -22.33 -3.78
C LYS A 98 1.84 -23.19 -3.50
N LYS A 99 2.86 -23.03 -4.34
CA LYS A 99 4.19 -23.63 -4.15
C LYS A 99 4.79 -23.17 -2.82
N ALA A 100 5.28 -24.11 -2.02
CA ALA A 100 5.94 -23.78 -0.76
C ALA A 100 7.30 -23.11 -1.00
N LEU A 101 7.60 -22.07 -0.21
CA LEU A 101 8.89 -21.41 -0.21
C LEU A 101 9.83 -22.12 0.75
N LYS A 102 10.88 -22.74 0.21
CA LYS A 102 11.84 -23.52 1.00
C LYS A 102 12.76 -22.61 1.80
N LEU A 103 12.85 -22.84 3.11
CA LEU A 103 13.74 -22.08 4.00
C LEU A 103 15.11 -22.76 4.16
N SER A 104 15.84 -22.91 3.05
CA SER A 104 17.26 -23.33 3.06
C SER A 104 18.22 -22.14 3.28
N SER A 105 17.77 -20.94 2.91
CA SER A 105 18.42 -19.65 3.14
C SER A 105 17.34 -18.60 3.45
N ALA A 106 17.75 -17.40 3.87
CA ALA A 106 16.81 -16.29 4.06
C ALA A 106 16.08 -15.95 2.76
N GLN A 107 14.76 -15.86 2.83
CA GLN A 107 13.86 -15.57 1.73
C GLN A 107 13.27 -14.18 1.90
N LYS A 108 13.18 -13.42 0.80
CA LYS A 108 12.53 -12.11 0.78
C LYS A 108 11.13 -12.24 0.19
N ILE A 109 10.12 -11.87 0.98
CA ILE A 109 8.71 -12.00 0.63
C ILE A 109 8.10 -10.59 0.60
N THR A 110 7.45 -10.22 -0.50
CA THR A 110 6.81 -8.92 -0.67
C THR A 110 5.32 -9.10 -0.93
N GLY A 111 4.51 -8.15 -0.46
CA GLY A 111 3.07 -8.17 -0.68
C GLY A 111 2.42 -6.87 -0.20
N TRP A 112 1.10 -6.88 -0.06
CA TRP A 112 0.33 -5.73 0.40
C TRP A 112 -0.88 -6.20 1.19
N VAL A 113 -1.15 -5.55 2.33
CA VAL A 113 -2.40 -5.77 3.09
C VAL A 113 -3.15 -4.45 3.27
N GLY A 114 -4.48 -4.50 3.24
CA GLY A 114 -5.37 -3.36 3.39
C GLY A 114 -6.80 -3.63 2.93
N LEU A 115 -7.51 -2.59 2.48
CA LEU A 115 -8.92 -2.73 2.08
C LEU A 115 -9.08 -3.66 0.87
N GLY A 116 -9.81 -4.77 1.09
CA GLY A 116 -10.02 -5.83 0.10
C GLY A 116 -9.05 -7.00 0.27
N ASP A 117 -7.90 -6.78 0.92
CA ASP A 117 -6.84 -7.75 1.15
C ASP A 117 -6.40 -7.70 2.64
N PRO A 118 -7.26 -8.14 3.57
CA PRO A 118 -7.02 -7.95 4.99
C PRO A 118 -5.85 -8.76 5.51
N LYS A 119 -5.48 -9.85 4.83
CA LYS A 119 -4.51 -10.83 5.30
C LYS A 119 -3.85 -11.49 4.10
N ASP A 120 -2.59 -11.84 4.28
CA ASP A 120 -1.82 -12.68 3.39
C ASP A 120 -1.32 -13.90 4.14
N PHE A 121 -1.41 -15.07 3.51
CA PHE A 121 -0.74 -16.29 3.96
C PHE A 121 0.25 -16.79 2.91
N ILE A 122 1.48 -17.09 3.33
CA ILE A 122 2.54 -17.60 2.45
C ILE A 122 3.01 -18.95 3.00
N LYS A 123 2.93 -19.99 2.17
CA LYS A 123 3.34 -21.35 2.52
C LYS A 123 4.87 -21.45 2.57
N LEU A 124 5.39 -21.87 3.72
CA LEU A 124 6.81 -22.06 3.99
C LEU A 124 7.10 -23.55 4.21
N GLU A 125 8.24 -24.02 3.71
CA GLU A 125 8.73 -25.38 3.94
C GLU A 125 10.02 -25.31 4.77
N VAL A 126 9.90 -25.67 6.04
CA VAL A 126 11.03 -25.77 6.97
C VAL A 126 11.71 -27.10 6.74
N GLN A 127 12.98 -27.08 6.34
CA GLN A 127 13.72 -28.29 5.94
C GLN A 127 14.29 -29.07 7.14
N LYS A 128 14.51 -28.41 8.28
CA LYS A 128 15.12 -29.01 9.47
C LYS A 128 14.66 -28.34 10.75
N LYS A 129 14.79 -29.04 11.88
CA LYS A 129 14.57 -28.47 13.22
C LYS A 129 15.49 -27.26 13.42
N GLY A 130 14.95 -26.20 14.00
CA GLY A 130 15.71 -24.97 14.28
C GLY A 130 14.82 -23.85 14.77
N LYS A 131 15.26 -22.61 14.58
CA LYS A 131 14.49 -21.41 14.89
C LYS A 131 14.24 -20.64 13.60
N VAL A 132 12.98 -20.35 13.29
CA VAL A 132 12.61 -19.45 12.18
C VAL A 132 12.53 -18.03 12.71
N SER A 133 13.02 -17.06 11.93
CA SER A 133 12.82 -15.62 12.11
C SER A 133 11.98 -15.08 10.96
N LEU A 134 11.02 -14.22 11.29
CA LEU A 134 10.28 -13.40 10.35
C LEU A 134 10.52 -11.95 10.74
N ASP A 135 11.15 -11.18 9.86
CA ASP A 135 11.56 -9.81 10.14
C ASP A 135 10.99 -8.88 9.06
N MET A 136 10.05 -8.01 9.43
CA MET A 136 9.52 -6.96 8.56
C MET A 136 10.17 -5.63 8.92
N ASN A 137 10.87 -5.05 7.94
CA ASN A 137 11.38 -3.69 8.06
C ASN A 137 10.23 -2.70 7.79
N ALA A 138 9.46 -2.40 8.83
CA ALA A 138 8.25 -1.60 8.75
C ALA A 138 8.60 -0.10 8.69
N LYS A 139 9.14 0.36 7.55
CA LYS A 139 9.26 1.79 7.26
C LYS A 139 8.49 2.17 6.01
N THR A 140 7.18 2.32 6.17
CA THR A 140 6.37 3.19 5.31
C THR A 140 5.63 4.16 6.23
N ALA A 141 5.79 5.46 5.97
CA ALA A 141 5.37 6.56 6.84
C ALA A 141 3.85 6.66 7.12
N SER A 142 3.04 5.73 6.60
CA SER A 142 1.62 5.58 6.90
C SER A 142 1.31 4.56 7.99
N ALA A 143 2.28 3.74 8.41
CA ALA A 143 2.14 2.73 9.48
C ALA A 143 2.88 3.16 10.76
N GLN A 144 2.74 4.44 11.17
CA GLN A 144 3.42 4.92 12.37
C GLN A 144 2.94 4.16 13.62
N LYS A 145 3.91 3.53 14.30
CA LYS A 145 3.81 2.86 15.61
C LYS A 145 2.83 1.67 15.68
N GLY A 146 3.26 0.52 15.18
CA GLY A 146 3.07 -0.77 15.88
C GLY A 146 1.67 -1.30 16.17
N GLY A 147 0.58 -0.73 15.63
CA GLY A 147 -0.79 -1.17 15.93
C GLY A 147 -1.53 -1.93 14.82
N GLU A 148 -1.04 -1.88 13.58
CA GLU A 148 -1.96 -1.97 12.43
C GLU A 148 -1.62 -3.09 11.45
N VAL A 149 -0.40 -3.62 11.50
CA VAL A 149 0.03 -4.80 10.74
C VAL A 149 0.62 -5.82 11.70
N LYS A 150 0.23 -7.08 11.56
CA LYS A 150 0.68 -8.19 12.40
C LYS A 150 1.41 -9.23 11.56
N LEU A 151 2.50 -9.76 12.09
CA LEU A 151 3.11 -11.00 11.60
C LEU A 151 2.69 -12.17 12.47
N SER A 152 2.58 -13.33 11.86
CA SER A 152 2.37 -14.59 12.54
C SER A 152 3.14 -15.68 11.82
N LEU A 153 3.65 -16.64 12.59
CA LEU A 153 4.05 -17.93 12.07
C LEU A 153 3.00 -18.93 12.53
N LEU A 154 2.35 -19.61 11.59
CA LEU A 154 1.33 -20.62 11.86
C LEU A 154 1.84 -21.99 11.46
N ASN A 155 1.44 -23.02 12.20
CA ASN A 155 1.65 -24.40 11.77
C ASN A 155 0.70 -24.78 10.62
N SER A 156 0.83 -26.01 10.10
CA SER A 156 -0.01 -26.52 9.01
C SER A 156 -1.52 -26.53 9.32
N ALA A 157 -1.91 -26.54 10.59
CA ALA A 157 -3.29 -26.48 11.05
C ALA A 157 -3.82 -25.04 11.26
N GLY A 158 -3.00 -24.02 10.99
CA GLY A 158 -3.36 -22.62 11.20
C GLY A 158 -3.33 -22.14 12.65
N LYS A 159 -2.71 -22.91 13.55
CA LYS A 159 -2.44 -22.44 14.92
C LYS A 159 -1.16 -21.61 14.92
N ALA A 160 -1.24 -20.40 15.46
CA ALA A 160 -0.07 -19.56 15.66
C ALA A 160 0.94 -20.25 16.59
N VAL A 161 2.19 -20.36 16.13
CA VAL A 161 3.34 -20.82 16.91
C VAL A 161 4.24 -19.66 17.34
N ALA A 162 4.12 -18.50 16.67
CA ALA A 162 4.65 -17.23 17.15
C ALA A 162 3.88 -16.06 16.51
N LEU A 163 3.88 -14.91 17.19
CA LEU A 163 3.24 -13.66 16.75
C LEU A 163 4.27 -12.52 16.80
N SER A 164 4.13 -11.52 15.94
CA SER A 164 4.98 -10.33 15.96
C SER A 164 4.93 -9.64 17.32
N ALA A 165 6.11 -9.34 17.85
CA ALA A 165 6.30 -8.27 18.81
C ALA A 165 7.00 -7.10 18.09
N LEU A 166 6.81 -5.88 18.60
CA LEU A 166 7.55 -4.72 18.13
C LEU A 166 8.91 -4.70 18.84
N ASP A 167 10.01 -4.67 18.08
CA ASP A 167 11.37 -4.50 18.60
C ASP A 167 12.07 -3.36 17.84
N SER A 168 12.39 -2.28 18.56
CA SER A 168 13.12 -1.10 18.08
C SER A 168 12.94 -0.78 16.57
N ASP A 169 11.70 -0.48 16.16
CA ASP A 169 11.27 -0.12 14.79
C ASP A 169 11.08 -1.25 13.77
N THR A 170 11.25 -2.52 14.16
CA THR A 170 10.97 -3.69 13.32
C THR A 170 9.87 -4.58 13.92
N LEU A 171 9.02 -5.15 13.06
CA LEU A 171 8.08 -6.19 13.47
C LEU A 171 8.77 -7.53 13.25
N ALA A 172 9.04 -8.24 14.35
CA ALA A 172 9.76 -9.50 14.30
C ALA A 172 9.03 -10.60 15.06
N THR A 173 9.14 -11.83 14.59
CA THR A 173 8.74 -13.00 15.39
C THR A 173 9.68 -14.17 15.16
N LYS A 174 9.91 -14.95 16.22
CA LYS A 174 10.84 -16.08 16.22
C LYS A 174 10.19 -17.27 16.90
N ALA A 175 10.31 -18.45 16.30
CA ALA A 175 9.74 -19.68 16.86
C ALA A 175 10.69 -20.86 16.69
N LYS A 176 10.77 -21.73 17.72
CA LYS A 176 11.37 -23.06 17.55
C LYS A 176 10.40 -23.91 16.73
N VAL A 177 10.92 -24.58 15.70
CA VAL A 177 10.14 -25.38 14.75
C VAL A 177 10.84 -26.70 14.45
N THR A 178 10.06 -27.69 14.02
CA THR A 178 10.54 -28.92 13.37
C THR A 178 10.44 -28.81 11.86
N ALA A 179 11.02 -29.77 11.11
CA ALA A 179 10.79 -29.86 9.68
C ALA A 179 9.30 -30.03 9.37
N GLY A 180 8.81 -29.38 8.30
CA GLY A 180 7.41 -29.43 7.90
C GLY A 180 6.90 -28.14 7.28
N ILE A 181 5.58 -28.09 7.08
CA ILE A 181 4.89 -26.95 6.48
C ILE A 181 4.42 -25.98 7.55
N TYR A 182 4.68 -24.70 7.30
CA TYR A 182 4.25 -23.56 8.10
C TYR A 182 3.69 -22.48 7.17
N TYR A 183 3.04 -21.48 7.76
CA TYR A 183 2.56 -20.31 7.04
C TYR A 183 3.08 -19.04 7.70
N LEU A 184 3.66 -18.14 6.91
CA LEU A 184 3.79 -16.74 7.28
C LEU A 184 2.41 -16.10 7.09
N GLY A 185 1.86 -15.50 8.14
CA GLY A 185 0.68 -14.65 8.05
C GLY A 185 1.06 -13.18 8.21
N VAL A 186 0.63 -12.33 7.29
CA VAL A 186 0.66 -10.87 7.40
C VAL A 186 -0.77 -10.38 7.46
N ALA A 187 -1.13 -9.48 8.39
CA ALA A 187 -2.52 -9.06 8.54
C ALA A 187 -2.65 -7.58 8.85
N CYS A 188 -3.61 -6.89 8.22
CA CYS A 188 -3.98 -5.52 8.56
C CYS A 188 -5.15 -5.49 9.56
N ALA A 189 -4.96 -4.86 10.72
CA ALA A 189 -5.91 -4.88 11.83
C ALA A 189 -7.18 -4.04 11.58
N ASN A 190 -7.05 -2.92 10.86
CA ASN A 190 -8.18 -2.07 10.48
C ASN A 190 -8.01 -1.56 9.04
N VAL A 191 -8.44 -2.40 8.10
CA VAL A 191 -8.32 -2.15 6.66
C VAL A 191 -9.06 -0.92 6.15
N LYS A 192 -10.00 -0.37 6.92
CA LYS A 192 -10.71 0.88 6.56
C LYS A 192 -9.86 2.11 6.84
N LYS A 193 -8.87 2.00 7.72
CA LYS A 193 -8.00 3.10 8.13
C LYS A 193 -6.58 2.93 7.62
N TYR A 194 -6.14 1.69 7.43
CA TYR A 194 -4.74 1.36 7.20
C TYR A 194 -4.55 0.45 5.99
N SER A 195 -3.40 0.62 5.36
CA SER A 195 -2.89 -0.29 4.35
C SER A 195 -1.39 -0.11 4.20
N THR A 196 -0.68 -1.16 3.83
CA THR A 196 0.73 -1.04 3.51
C THR A 196 1.19 -2.12 2.55
N SER A 197 2.16 -1.78 1.70
CA SER A 197 3.05 -2.79 1.14
C SER A 197 4.00 -3.26 2.24
N TYR A 198 4.48 -4.49 2.11
CA TYR A 198 5.45 -5.05 3.05
C TYR A 198 6.57 -5.78 2.35
N THR A 199 7.66 -5.93 3.09
CA THR A 199 8.76 -6.85 2.80
C THR A 199 9.08 -7.58 4.09
N VAL A 200 8.94 -8.90 4.08
CA VAL A 200 9.31 -9.80 5.17
C VAL A 200 10.51 -10.61 4.75
N THR A 201 11.54 -10.64 5.59
CA THR A 201 12.63 -11.60 5.48
C THR A 201 12.27 -12.81 6.35
N ALA A 202 12.16 -13.99 5.74
CA ALA A 202 11.90 -15.24 6.43
C ALA A 202 13.14 -16.14 6.35
N GLY A 203 13.70 -16.57 7.49
CA GLY A 203 14.92 -17.37 7.47
C GLY A 203 15.09 -18.28 8.68
N MET A 204 15.94 -19.28 8.54
CA MET A 204 16.42 -20.08 9.68
C MET A 204 17.54 -19.32 10.38
N LEU A 205 17.47 -19.17 11.70
CA LEU A 205 18.57 -18.64 12.50
C LEU A 205 19.65 -19.69 12.68
N ALA A 206 20.91 -19.24 12.74
CA ALA A 206 22.02 -20.09 13.14
C ALA A 206 21.74 -20.65 14.55
N SER A 207 22.00 -21.95 14.70
CA SER A 207 21.89 -22.69 15.95
C SER A 207 22.91 -22.24 16.98
#